data_AF-A0A1V6C137-F1
#
_entry.id   AF-A0A1V6C137-F1
#
_cell.length_a   1.000
_cell.length_b   1.000
_cell.length_c   1.000
_cell.angle_alpha   90.00
_cell.angle_beta   90.00
_cell.angle_gamma   90.00
#
_symmetry.space_group_name_H-M   'P 1'
#
loop_
_entity.id
_entity.type
_entity.pdbx_description
1 polymer ?
#
loop_
_entity_poly.entity_id
_entity_poly.type
_entity_poly.pdbx_seq_one_letter_code
_entity_poly.pdbx_strand_id
1 'polypeptide(L)'
;MKQESRIGLYLTIIVHLVALIVVLSLQVSSMIQKESSFILDFTPQEELELEQQREEIRARVSEGLDDLIAGIQRESRNVAVDASLRNRPLKDDRHPDPSQVYKEAEALQERLDASRKEIEEQGGVEEMAISDKREDKQDPVPYTGPAVLEYTLEGRKAMSLSIPVYKCLGGGDVTVSIQVDRKGYVQKADIVPYFSSQDHCLQEYALRAARQSRFTASVDAPALQTGEIVYRFIPQ
;
A
#
# COMPACT_ATOMS: atom_id res chain seq x y z
N MET A 1 -25.40 47.18 -97.60
CA MET A 1 -24.07 46.63 -97.24
C MET A 1 -23.61 46.89 -95.81
N LYS A 2 -23.80 48.08 -95.18
CA LYS A 2 -23.28 48.34 -93.81
C LYS A 2 -23.97 47.60 -92.64
N GLN A 3 -25.19 47.08 -92.80
CA GLN A 3 -25.92 46.37 -91.74
C GLN A 3 -25.53 44.89 -91.60
N GLU A 4 -25.27 44.21 -92.71
CA GLU A 4 -24.91 42.77 -92.70
C GLU A 4 -23.57 42.51 -92.01
N SER A 5 -22.59 43.40 -92.18
CA SER A 5 -21.28 43.31 -91.50
C SER A 5 -21.37 43.50 -89.98
N ARG A 6 -22.34 44.29 -89.50
CA ARG A 6 -22.56 44.50 -88.06
C ARG A 6 -23.21 43.28 -87.42
N ILE A 7 -24.16 42.65 -88.12
CA ILE A 7 -24.83 41.43 -87.67
C ILE A 7 -23.81 40.29 -87.53
N GLY A 8 -22.90 40.14 -88.50
CA GLY A 8 -21.81 39.17 -88.41
C GLY A 8 -20.87 39.41 -87.22
N LEU A 9 -20.53 40.67 -86.93
CA LEU A 9 -19.72 41.04 -85.76
C LEU A 9 -20.41 40.71 -84.43
N TYR A 10 -21.71 41.02 -84.30
CA TYR A 10 -22.44 40.71 -83.07
C TYR A 10 -22.59 39.20 -82.86
N LEU A 11 -22.78 38.42 -83.92
CA LEU A 11 -22.91 36.97 -83.83
C LEU A 11 -21.61 36.31 -83.38
N THR A 12 -20.45 36.75 -83.88
CA THR A 12 -19.16 36.23 -83.42
C THR A 12 -18.90 36.61 -81.96
N ILE A 13 -19.21 37.84 -81.55
CA ILE A 13 -19.08 38.27 -80.15
C ILE A 13 -19.94 37.40 -79.22
N ILE A 14 -21.19 37.13 -79.58
CA ILE A 14 -22.09 36.30 -78.77
C ILE A 14 -21.55 34.86 -78.65
N VAL A 15 -21.08 34.26 -79.75
CA VAL A 15 -20.52 32.90 -79.72
C VAL A 15 -19.27 32.82 -78.85
N HIS A 16 -18.36 33.80 -78.94
CA HIS A 16 -17.16 33.84 -78.11
C HIS A 16 -17.50 34.06 -76.63
N LEU A 17 -18.51 34.89 -76.32
CA LEU A 17 -18.96 35.14 -74.96
C LEU A 17 -19.56 33.87 -74.33
N VAL A 18 -20.37 33.12 -75.07
CA VAL A 18 -20.92 31.83 -74.60
C VAL A 18 -19.80 30.81 -74.38
N ALA A 19 -18.82 30.71 -75.29
CA ALA A 19 -17.68 29.82 -75.12
C ALA A 19 -16.86 30.14 -73.86
N LEU A 20 -16.67 31.43 -73.56
CA LEU A 20 -15.93 31.89 -72.38
C LEU A 20 -16.67 31.53 -71.08
N ILE A 21 -18.00 31.68 -71.05
CA ILE A 21 -18.84 31.27 -69.90
C ILE A 21 -18.75 29.76 -69.65
N VAL A 22 -18.77 28.95 -70.71
CA VAL A 22 -18.66 27.49 -70.59
C VAL A 22 -17.29 27.08 -70.03
N VAL A 23 -16.21 27.68 -70.53
CA VAL A 23 -14.84 27.40 -70.04
C VAL A 23 -14.68 27.80 -68.57
N LEU A 24 -15.19 28.97 -68.17
CA LEU A 24 -15.18 29.42 -66.77
C LEU A 24 -15.96 28.47 -65.86
N SER A 25 -17.13 28.02 -66.31
CA SER A 25 -17.98 27.09 -65.52
C SER A 25 -17.28 25.75 -65.27
N LEU A 26 -16.54 25.24 -66.27
CA LEU A 26 -15.75 24.01 -66.15
C LEU A 26 -14.55 24.18 -65.19
N GLN A 27 -13.86 25.32 -65.23
CA GLN A 27 -12.75 25.60 -64.31
C GLN A 27 -13.19 25.68 -62.86
N VAL A 28 -14.31 26.37 -62.57
CA VAL A 28 -14.83 26.50 -61.20
C VAL A 28 -15.21 25.14 -60.62
N SER A 29 -15.85 24.27 -61.42
CA SER A 29 -16.22 22.93 -60.97
C SER A 29 -14.99 22.05 -60.67
N SER A 30 -13.93 22.16 -61.45
CA SER A 30 -12.67 21.44 -61.21
C SER A 30 -11.91 21.96 -59.97
N MET A 31 -12.06 23.23 -59.63
CA MET A 31 -11.36 23.84 -58.49
C MET A 31 -12.01 23.46 -57.15
N ILE A 32 -13.34 23.28 -57.13
CA ILE A 32 -14.10 22.87 -55.94
C ILE A 32 -13.80 21.41 -55.51
N GLN A 33 -13.42 20.52 -56.43
CA GLN A 33 -13.11 19.13 -56.08
C GLN A 33 -11.73 18.92 -55.42
N LYS A 34 -10.91 19.97 -55.26
CA LYS A 34 -9.55 19.85 -54.72
C LYS A 34 -9.40 20.12 -53.22
N GLU A 35 -10.47 20.42 -52.50
CA GLU A 35 -10.40 20.47 -51.03
C GLU A 35 -10.66 19.08 -50.44
N SER A 36 -9.65 18.23 -50.47
CA SER A 36 -9.63 16.98 -49.70
C SER A 36 -9.46 17.32 -48.22
N SER A 37 -10.50 17.10 -47.41
CA SER A 37 -10.47 17.22 -45.95
C SER A 37 -9.44 16.24 -45.36
N PHE A 38 -8.39 16.76 -44.74
CA PHE A 38 -7.39 15.96 -44.03
C PHE A 38 -7.88 15.78 -42.59
N ILE A 39 -8.28 14.56 -42.22
CA ILE A 39 -8.64 14.22 -40.84
C ILE A 39 -7.34 13.82 -40.16
N LEU A 40 -6.85 14.65 -39.23
CA LEU A 40 -5.73 14.26 -38.36
C LEU A 40 -6.27 13.34 -37.26
N ASP A 41 -5.73 12.12 -37.21
CA ASP A 41 -5.98 11.15 -36.15
C ASP A 41 -4.84 11.21 -35.12
N PHE A 42 -5.16 11.69 -33.92
CA PHE A 42 -4.21 11.90 -32.81
C PHE A 42 -4.26 10.78 -31.76
N THR A 43 -5.10 9.76 -31.95
CA THR A 43 -5.27 8.65 -30.99
C THR A 43 -3.97 7.95 -30.56
N PRO A 44 -3.00 7.63 -31.45
CA PRO A 44 -1.79 6.91 -31.03
C PRO A 44 -0.82 7.76 -30.20
N GLN A 45 -0.89 9.10 -30.30
CA GLN A 45 -0.05 9.99 -29.50
C GLN A 45 -0.57 10.14 -28.08
N GLU A 46 -1.90 10.24 -27.93
CA GLU A 46 -2.55 10.37 -26.63
C GLU A 46 -2.40 9.10 -25.78
N GLU A 47 -2.47 7.91 -26.40
CA GLU A 47 -2.22 6.63 -25.73
C GLU A 47 -0.77 6.53 -25.20
N LEU A 48 0.20 6.97 -26.00
CA LEU A 48 1.62 6.94 -25.63
C LEU A 48 1.94 7.90 -24.48
N GLU A 49 1.35 9.11 -24.50
CA GLU A 49 1.51 10.09 -23.43
C GLU A 49 0.88 9.60 -22.12
N LEU A 50 -0.26 8.89 -22.21
CA LEU A 50 -0.94 8.33 -21.04
C LEU A 50 -0.17 7.16 -20.43
N GLU A 51 0.44 6.31 -21.25
CA GLU A 51 1.37 5.26 -20.78
C GLU A 51 2.58 5.86 -20.06
N GLN A 52 3.20 6.89 -20.64
CA GLN A 52 4.34 7.58 -20.03
C GLN A 52 3.99 8.23 -18.68
N GLN A 53 2.85 8.92 -18.60
CA GLN A 53 2.37 9.49 -17.34
C GLN A 53 2.12 8.40 -16.28
N ARG A 54 1.54 7.28 -16.68
CA ARG A 54 1.27 6.15 -15.77
C ARG A 54 2.56 5.52 -15.24
N GLU A 55 3.59 5.39 -16.08
CA GLU A 55 4.92 4.93 -15.64
C GLU A 55 5.59 5.92 -14.69
N GLU A 56 5.50 7.22 -14.94
CA GLU A 56 6.08 8.24 -14.05
C GLU A 56 5.40 8.27 -12.67
N ILE A 57 4.06 8.19 -12.65
CA ILE A 57 3.29 8.07 -11.40
C ILE A 57 3.70 6.81 -10.65
N ARG A 58 3.80 5.68 -11.34
CA ARG A 58 4.22 4.40 -10.73
C ARG A 58 5.62 4.49 -10.12
N ALA A 59 6.56 5.12 -10.82
CA ALA A 59 7.93 5.29 -10.33
C ALA A 59 7.99 6.16 -9.06
N ARG A 60 7.27 7.29 -9.02
CA ARG A 60 7.19 8.14 -7.82
C ARG A 60 6.56 7.42 -6.64
N VAL A 61 5.50 6.65 -6.88
CA VAL A 61 4.83 5.87 -5.83
C VAL A 61 5.77 4.80 -5.28
N SER A 62 6.52 4.09 -6.12
CA SER A 62 7.49 3.10 -5.64
C SER A 62 8.62 3.71 -4.80
N GLU A 63 9.18 4.84 -5.24
CA GLU A 63 10.25 5.53 -4.49
C GLU A 63 9.74 6.02 -3.13
N GLY A 64 8.53 6.61 -3.09
CA GLY A 64 7.91 7.02 -1.82
C GLY A 64 7.65 5.84 -0.89
N LEU A 65 7.19 4.70 -1.41
CA LEU A 65 6.96 3.49 -0.61
C LEU A 65 8.26 2.95 0.01
N ASP A 66 9.36 2.94 -0.75
CA ASP A 66 10.65 2.44 -0.27
C ASP A 66 11.21 3.31 0.87
N ASP A 67 11.06 4.62 0.79
CA ASP A 67 11.48 5.54 1.87
C ASP A 67 10.63 5.37 3.14
N LEU A 68 9.32 5.19 2.97
CA LEU A 68 8.39 4.84 4.06
C LEU A 68 8.77 3.50 4.74
N ILE A 69 9.04 2.45 3.96
CA ILE A 69 9.45 1.14 4.48
C ILE A 69 10.80 1.24 5.22
N ALA A 70 11.77 1.96 4.65
CA ALA A 70 13.07 2.17 5.28
C ALA A 70 12.97 2.98 6.58
N GLY A 71 12.07 3.98 6.64
CA GLY A 71 11.75 4.72 7.86
C GLY A 71 11.17 3.83 8.95
N ILE A 72 10.18 2.99 8.60
CA ILE A 72 9.56 2.02 9.51
C ILE A 72 10.60 1.02 10.04
N GLN A 73 11.52 0.53 9.20
CA GLN A 73 12.59 -0.38 9.66
C GLN A 73 13.57 0.28 10.63
N ARG A 74 13.85 1.59 10.49
CA ARG A 74 14.76 2.32 11.38
C ARG A 74 14.12 2.67 12.73
N GLU A 75 12.81 2.94 12.76
CA GLU A 75 12.08 3.34 13.98
C GLU A 75 11.32 2.20 14.68
N SER A 76 11.06 1.07 14.02
CA SER A 76 10.43 -0.10 14.64
C SER A 76 11.38 -0.82 15.60
N ARG A 77 11.61 -0.22 16.76
CA ARG A 77 11.99 -0.97 17.94
C ARG A 77 10.78 -1.79 18.34
N ASN A 78 10.81 -3.07 18.01
CA ASN A 78 9.75 -3.99 18.38
C ASN A 78 9.74 -4.18 19.90
N VAL A 79 8.86 -3.46 20.57
CA VAL A 79 8.65 -3.55 22.02
C VAL A 79 7.52 -4.55 22.26
N ALA A 80 7.78 -5.58 23.06
CA ALA A 80 6.74 -6.49 23.50
C ALA A 80 5.65 -5.73 24.26
N VAL A 81 4.40 -5.97 23.89
CA VAL A 81 3.25 -5.25 24.45
C VAL A 81 2.76 -5.92 25.72
N ASP A 82 2.39 -5.11 26.71
CA ASP A 82 1.67 -5.57 27.89
C ASP A 82 0.20 -5.78 27.52
N ALA A 83 -0.23 -7.03 27.45
CA ALA A 83 -1.59 -7.39 27.03
C ALA A 83 -2.67 -6.86 28.00
N SER A 84 -2.30 -6.55 29.26
CA SER A 84 -3.22 -5.91 30.21
C SER A 84 -3.63 -4.48 29.81
N LEU A 85 -2.90 -3.87 28.89
CA LEU A 85 -3.16 -2.52 28.37
C LEU A 85 -3.93 -2.50 27.05
N ARG A 86 -4.20 -3.67 26.43
CA ARG A 86 -4.78 -3.77 25.08
C ARG A 86 -6.15 -3.08 24.92
N ASN A 87 -6.93 -3.03 26.00
CA ASN A 87 -8.25 -2.39 26.02
C ASN A 87 -8.24 -0.98 26.63
N ARG A 88 -7.06 -0.44 26.98
CA ARG A 88 -6.94 0.94 27.48
C ARG A 88 -6.67 1.88 26.30
N PRO A 89 -7.29 3.07 26.28
CA PRO A 89 -6.98 4.05 25.26
C PRO A 89 -5.48 4.38 25.32
N LEU A 90 -4.82 4.27 24.16
CA LEU A 90 -3.43 4.67 23.99
C LEU A 90 -3.30 6.12 24.47
N LYS A 91 -2.38 6.35 25.40
CA LYS A 91 -2.10 7.68 25.94
C LYS A 91 -0.82 8.17 25.28
N ASP A 92 -0.94 9.17 24.42
CA ASP A 92 0.22 9.85 23.86
C ASP A 92 0.73 10.86 24.90
N ASP A 93 1.98 10.72 25.33
CA ASP A 93 2.61 11.66 26.27
C ASP A 93 3.01 12.98 25.57
N ARG A 94 2.96 13.03 24.23
CA ARG A 94 3.33 14.20 23.42
C ARG A 94 2.15 15.12 23.12
N HIS A 95 0.92 14.60 23.09
CA HIS A 95 -0.28 15.39 22.82
C HIS A 95 -1.37 15.10 23.85
N PRO A 96 -1.99 16.14 24.46
CA PRO A 96 -2.91 15.99 25.59
C PRO A 96 -4.23 15.27 25.26
N ASP A 97 -4.56 15.00 23.99
CA ASP A 97 -5.80 14.32 23.63
C ASP A 97 -5.62 13.30 22.48
N PRO A 98 -5.47 12.00 22.78
CA PRO A 98 -5.39 10.95 21.77
C PRO A 98 -6.69 10.80 20.96
N SER A 99 -7.82 11.36 21.43
CA SER A 99 -9.11 11.29 20.72
C SER A 99 -9.11 12.08 19.41
N GLN A 100 -8.24 13.08 19.26
CA GLN A 100 -8.14 13.87 18.03
C GLN A 100 -7.60 13.04 16.88
N VAL A 101 -6.58 12.21 17.12
CA VAL A 101 -5.99 11.32 16.11
C VAL A 101 -7.03 10.32 15.59
N TYR A 102 -7.84 9.74 16.48
CA TYR A 102 -8.91 8.82 16.06
C TYR A 102 -9.98 9.53 15.22
N LYS A 103 -10.36 10.77 15.58
CA LYS A 103 -11.32 11.57 14.80
C LYS A 103 -10.76 11.99 13.45
N GLU A 104 -9.49 12.36 13.39
CA GLU A 104 -8.80 12.71 12.14
C GLU A 104 -8.66 11.49 11.23
N ALA A 105 -8.32 10.32 11.79
CA ALA A 105 -8.28 9.07 11.05
C ALA A 105 -9.65 8.67 10.49
N GLU A 106 -10.72 8.81 11.28
CA GLU A 106 -12.09 8.55 10.84
C GLU A 106 -12.52 9.51 9.73
N ALA A 107 -12.24 10.82 9.88
CA ALA A 107 -12.53 11.82 8.85
C ALA A 107 -11.71 11.61 7.56
N LEU A 108 -10.46 11.13 7.69
CA LEU A 108 -9.64 10.77 6.53
C LEU A 108 -10.22 9.54 5.82
N GLN A 109 -10.61 8.52 6.56
CA GLN A 109 -11.22 7.31 6.00
C GLN A 109 -12.51 7.63 5.23
N GLU A 110 -13.37 8.49 5.78
CA GLU A 110 -14.60 8.93 5.12
C GLU A 110 -14.32 9.68 3.81
N ARG A 111 -13.27 10.51 3.76
CA ARG A 111 -12.83 11.17 2.54
C ARG A 111 -12.31 10.19 1.50
N LEU A 112 -11.53 9.19 1.91
CA LEU A 112 -11.03 8.16 1.00
C LEU A 112 -12.17 7.31 0.44
N ASP A 113 -13.14 6.96 1.26
CA ASP A 113 -14.32 6.19 0.83
C ASP A 113 -15.22 6.99 -0.13
N ALA A 114 -15.36 8.30 0.10
CA ALA A 114 -16.06 9.20 -0.81
C ALA A 114 -15.34 9.29 -2.17
N SER A 115 -14.04 9.55 -2.17
CA SER A 115 -13.23 9.57 -3.39
C SER A 115 -13.25 8.22 -4.12
N ARG A 116 -13.24 7.09 -3.38
CA ARG A 116 -13.35 5.74 -3.95
C ARG A 116 -14.68 5.55 -4.68
N LYS A 117 -15.79 6.00 -4.09
CA LYS A 117 -17.12 5.96 -4.72
C LYS A 117 -17.19 6.83 -5.97
N GLU A 118 -16.63 8.04 -5.93
CA GLU A 118 -16.58 8.94 -7.10
C GLU A 118 -15.79 8.32 -8.27
N ILE A 119 -14.70 7.62 -7.98
CA ILE A 119 -13.89 6.90 -8.97
C ILE A 119 -14.66 5.69 -9.54
N GLU A 120 -15.34 4.91 -8.69
CA GLU A 120 -16.18 3.78 -9.11
C GLU A 120 -17.37 4.24 -10.00
N GLU A 121 -18.00 5.37 -9.70
CA GLU A 121 -19.10 5.96 -10.48
C GLU A 121 -18.65 6.48 -11.86
N GLN A 122 -17.40 6.94 -11.98
CA GLN A 122 -16.80 7.36 -13.24
C GLN A 122 -16.25 6.19 -14.10
N GLY A 123 -16.48 4.95 -13.68
CA GLY A 123 -16.04 3.75 -14.41
C GLY A 123 -14.54 3.48 -14.30
N GLY A 124 -13.84 4.16 -13.38
CA GLY A 124 -12.43 3.94 -13.09
C GLY A 124 -12.26 2.73 -12.17
N VAL A 125 -11.84 1.60 -12.72
CA VAL A 125 -11.41 0.46 -11.92
C VAL A 125 -9.94 0.66 -11.59
N GLU A 126 -9.63 1.34 -10.48
CA GLU A 126 -8.30 1.23 -9.88
C GLU A 126 -8.21 -0.09 -9.13
N GLU A 127 -7.85 -1.13 -9.88
CA GLU A 127 -7.34 -2.35 -9.28
C GLU A 127 -6.00 -2.01 -8.61
N MET A 128 -6.07 -1.75 -7.30
CA MET A 128 -4.88 -1.71 -6.46
C MET A 128 -4.22 -3.08 -6.54
N ALA A 129 -3.28 -3.22 -7.46
CA ALA A 129 -2.37 -4.34 -7.52
C ALA A 129 -1.53 -4.32 -6.24
N ILE A 130 -2.05 -4.98 -5.20
CA ILE A 130 -1.25 -5.45 -4.07
C ILE A 130 -0.18 -6.31 -4.73
N SER A 131 1.06 -5.82 -4.73
CA SER A 131 2.17 -6.56 -5.31
C SER A 131 2.24 -7.91 -4.61
N ASP A 132 2.04 -8.97 -5.38
CA ASP A 132 2.31 -10.32 -4.93
C ASP A 132 3.74 -10.34 -4.40
N LYS A 133 3.85 -10.67 -3.11
CA LYS A 133 5.12 -10.88 -2.44
C LYS A 133 5.90 -11.91 -3.26
N ARG A 134 6.94 -11.44 -3.95
CA ARG A 134 7.94 -12.33 -4.54
C ARG A 134 8.58 -13.09 -3.38
N GLU A 135 8.31 -14.40 -3.32
CA GLU A 135 9.08 -15.33 -2.49
C GLU A 135 10.51 -15.36 -3.03
N ASP A 136 11.33 -14.46 -2.49
CA ASP A 136 12.76 -14.48 -2.70
C ASP A 136 13.33 -15.65 -1.91
N LYS A 137 13.85 -16.66 -2.63
CA LYS A 137 14.55 -17.81 -2.05
C LYS A 137 15.90 -17.34 -1.53
N GLN A 138 15.90 -16.70 -0.36
CA GLN A 138 17.10 -16.41 0.39
C GLN A 138 17.50 -17.66 1.18
N ASP A 139 18.80 -17.94 1.20
CA ASP A 139 19.41 -18.95 2.08
C ASP A 139 18.89 -18.78 3.52
N PRO A 140 18.75 -19.85 4.33
CA PRO A 140 18.15 -19.77 5.67
C PRO A 140 18.97 -18.86 6.60
N VAL A 141 18.67 -17.57 6.57
CA VAL A 141 19.21 -16.57 7.48
C VAL A 141 18.46 -16.77 8.80
N PRO A 142 19.14 -17.01 9.92
CA PRO A 142 18.47 -17.16 11.21
C PRO A 142 17.63 -15.92 11.51
N TYR A 143 16.31 -16.09 11.56
CA TYR A 143 15.36 -15.03 11.83
C TYR A 143 15.74 -14.32 13.13
N THR A 144 16.11 -13.05 13.00
CA THR A 144 16.50 -12.18 14.12
C THR A 144 15.36 -11.22 14.50
N GLY A 145 14.14 -11.49 14.03
CA GLY A 145 12.97 -10.72 14.40
C GLY A 145 12.43 -11.14 15.78
N PRO A 146 11.63 -10.28 16.43
CA PRO A 146 11.13 -10.50 17.77
C PRO A 146 10.17 -11.71 17.79
N ALA A 147 10.51 -12.72 18.58
CA ALA A 147 9.63 -13.85 18.84
C ALA A 147 8.72 -13.65 20.06
N VAL A 148 8.81 -12.51 20.77
CA VAL A 148 7.92 -12.19 21.91
C VAL A 148 6.76 -11.34 21.41
N LEU A 149 5.55 -11.88 21.48
CA LEU A 149 4.35 -11.22 20.98
C LEU A 149 3.75 -10.31 22.06
N GLU A 150 3.37 -10.90 23.20
CA GLU A 150 2.68 -10.21 24.29
C GLU A 150 3.05 -10.84 25.64
N TYR A 151 2.91 -10.11 26.75
CA TYR A 151 2.96 -10.67 28.09
C TYR A 151 1.85 -10.11 28.98
N THR A 152 1.49 -10.85 30.02
CA THR A 152 0.53 -10.41 31.05
C THR A 152 1.12 -10.65 32.43
N LEU A 153 1.28 -9.56 33.19
CA LEU A 153 1.66 -9.62 34.59
C LEU A 153 1.06 -8.44 35.33
N GLU A 154 0.12 -8.70 36.24
CA GLU A 154 -0.64 -7.63 36.88
C GLU A 154 0.25 -6.66 37.65
N GLY A 155 0.10 -5.37 37.36
CA GLY A 155 0.78 -4.28 38.08
C GLY A 155 2.30 -4.24 37.91
N ARG A 156 2.87 -5.02 36.97
CA ARG A 156 4.31 -5.09 36.74
C ARG A 156 4.64 -5.02 35.26
N LYS A 157 5.70 -4.28 34.94
CA LYS A 157 6.17 -4.13 33.56
C LYS A 157 7.33 -5.08 33.29
N ALA A 158 7.45 -5.52 32.06
CA ALA A 158 8.64 -6.22 31.59
C ALA A 158 9.83 -5.26 31.52
N MET A 159 10.95 -5.63 32.16
CA MET A 159 12.21 -4.90 32.05
C MET A 159 13.04 -5.39 30.87
N SER A 160 13.06 -6.70 30.66
CA SER A 160 13.78 -7.33 29.57
C SER A 160 13.12 -8.66 29.25
N LEU A 161 12.69 -8.84 28.00
CA LEU A 161 12.12 -10.08 27.53
C LEU A 161 13.16 -10.72 26.61
N SER A 162 13.64 -11.90 27.00
CA SER A 162 14.63 -12.61 26.19
C SER A 162 13.96 -13.13 24.93
N ILE A 163 14.60 -12.88 23.79
CA ILE A 163 14.11 -13.34 22.49
C ILE A 163 14.69 -14.73 22.22
N PRO A 164 13.87 -15.78 22.05
CA PRO A 164 14.36 -17.11 21.74
C PRO A 164 15.01 -17.12 20.36
N VAL A 165 16.26 -17.59 20.30
CA VAL A 165 16.93 -17.93 19.03
C VAL A 165 16.69 -19.41 18.77
N TYR A 166 15.98 -19.73 17.69
CA TYR A 166 15.54 -21.09 17.36
C TYR A 166 15.98 -21.49 15.95
N LYS A 167 16.07 -22.81 15.73
CA LYS A 167 16.38 -23.43 14.43
C LYS A 167 15.35 -24.50 14.03
N CYS A 168 14.16 -24.41 14.61
CA CYS A 168 13.08 -25.35 14.35
C CYS A 168 12.49 -25.08 12.96
N LEU A 169 12.07 -26.14 12.25
CA LEU A 169 11.47 -26.04 10.91
C LEU A 169 10.03 -25.51 10.95
N GLY A 170 9.33 -25.72 12.06
CA GLY A 170 7.95 -25.28 12.27
C GLY A 170 7.85 -23.84 12.77
N GLY A 171 6.66 -23.27 12.63
CA GLY A 171 6.25 -22.01 13.24
C GLY A 171 4.93 -22.15 13.97
N GLY A 172 4.61 -21.20 14.84
CA GLY A 172 3.40 -21.20 15.63
C GLY A 172 3.54 -20.38 16.91
N ASP A 173 2.42 -20.21 17.60
CA ASP A 173 2.38 -19.49 18.87
C ASP A 173 2.61 -20.46 20.03
N VAL A 174 3.38 -20.05 21.03
CA VAL A 174 3.65 -20.81 22.26
C VAL A 174 3.40 -19.91 23.46
N THR A 175 2.40 -20.27 24.26
CA THR A 175 2.05 -19.57 25.50
C THR A 175 2.71 -20.24 26.69
N VAL A 176 3.51 -19.46 27.42
CA VAL A 176 4.25 -19.90 28.60
C VAL A 176 3.66 -19.23 29.83
N SER A 177 3.18 -20.04 30.76
CA SER A 177 2.82 -19.59 32.11
C SER A 177 4.10 -19.43 32.94
N ILE A 178 4.29 -18.26 33.54
CA ILE A 178 5.46 -17.90 34.33
C ILE A 178 5.08 -17.64 35.80
N GLN A 179 5.99 -17.95 36.72
CA GLN A 179 5.90 -17.55 38.12
C GLN A 179 7.07 -16.64 38.47
N VAL A 180 6.77 -15.38 38.78
CA VAL A 180 7.75 -14.31 38.97
C VAL A 180 7.85 -13.94 40.44
N ASP A 181 9.07 -13.91 40.98
CA ASP A 181 9.34 -13.49 42.36
C ASP A 181 9.18 -11.97 42.56
N ARG A 182 9.25 -11.51 43.82
CA ARG A 182 9.15 -10.07 44.16
C ARG A 182 10.28 -9.21 43.57
N LYS A 183 11.43 -9.81 43.26
CA LYS A 183 12.59 -9.11 42.66
C LYS A 183 12.46 -9.00 41.14
N GLY A 184 11.48 -9.67 40.53
CA GLY A 184 11.22 -9.66 39.10
C GLY A 184 11.88 -10.79 38.32
N TYR A 185 12.39 -11.83 38.98
CA TYR A 185 12.97 -13.01 38.33
C TYR A 185 11.91 -14.10 38.11
N VAL A 186 11.94 -14.72 36.94
CA VAL A 186 11.09 -15.85 36.59
C VAL A 186 11.65 -17.13 37.23
N GLN A 187 10.97 -17.65 38.25
CA GLN A 187 11.41 -18.83 39.01
C GLN A 187 10.88 -20.14 38.44
N LYS A 188 9.69 -20.11 37.85
CA LYS A 188 9.10 -21.25 37.15
C LYS A 188 8.50 -20.80 35.84
N ALA A 189 8.56 -21.67 34.85
CA ALA A 189 7.97 -21.47 33.53
C ALA A 189 7.49 -22.83 33.03
N ASP A 190 6.23 -22.88 32.61
CA ASP A 190 5.51 -24.08 32.18
C ASP A 190 4.69 -23.77 30.92
N ILE A 191 4.57 -24.72 30.00
CA ILE A 191 3.81 -24.55 28.76
C ILE A 191 2.32 -24.70 29.03
N VAL A 192 1.51 -23.82 28.44
CA VAL A 192 0.05 -23.95 28.42
C VAL A 192 -0.33 -24.80 27.20
N PRO A 193 -0.74 -26.08 27.35
CA PRO A 193 -0.81 -27.03 26.23
C PRO A 193 -1.88 -26.70 25.20
N TYR A 194 -2.98 -26.09 25.61
CA TYR A 194 -4.16 -25.87 24.75
C TYR A 194 -3.98 -24.71 23.77
N PHE A 195 -3.14 -23.73 24.10
CA PHE A 195 -2.93 -22.51 23.32
C PHE A 195 -1.55 -22.45 22.66
N SER A 196 -0.77 -23.54 22.73
CA SER A 196 0.60 -23.60 22.24
C SER A 196 0.75 -24.60 21.09
N SER A 197 1.71 -24.34 20.20
CA SER A 197 2.16 -25.33 19.22
C SER A 197 2.62 -26.62 19.91
N GLN A 198 2.33 -27.77 19.29
CA GLN A 198 2.71 -29.09 19.77
C GLN A 198 4.18 -29.42 19.47
N ASP A 199 4.88 -28.57 18.72
CA ASP A 199 6.30 -28.75 18.41
C ASP A 199 7.17 -28.61 19.66
N HIS A 200 7.76 -29.74 20.08
CA HIS A 200 8.62 -29.79 21.26
C HIS A 200 9.83 -28.85 21.15
N CYS A 201 10.39 -28.71 19.95
CA CYS A 201 11.49 -27.79 19.68
C CYS A 201 11.12 -26.34 20.04
N LEU A 202 9.97 -25.85 19.57
CA LEU A 202 9.50 -24.48 19.84
C LEU A 202 9.22 -24.27 21.33
N GLN A 203 8.60 -25.26 21.98
CA GLN A 203 8.31 -25.23 23.42
C GLN A 203 9.58 -25.08 24.26
N GLU A 204 10.65 -25.81 23.94
CA GLU A 204 11.90 -25.74 24.71
C GLU A 204 12.55 -24.35 24.63
N TYR A 205 12.58 -23.76 23.42
CA TYR A 205 13.13 -22.42 23.22
C TYR A 205 12.30 -21.35 23.91
N ALA A 206 10.96 -21.45 23.86
CA ALA A 206 10.05 -20.56 24.57
C ALA A 206 10.26 -20.63 26.10
N LEU A 207 10.35 -21.84 26.67
CA LEU A 207 10.61 -22.04 28.10
C LEU A 207 11.93 -21.43 28.55
N ARG A 208 12.98 -21.62 27.74
CA ARG A 208 14.32 -21.09 28.03
C ARG A 208 14.31 -19.55 28.02
N ALA A 209 13.69 -18.95 27.01
CA ALA A 209 13.55 -17.51 26.90
C ALA A 209 12.69 -16.92 28.04
N ALA A 210 11.60 -17.58 28.41
CA ALA A 210 10.74 -17.14 29.51
C ALA A 210 11.51 -17.11 30.84
N ARG A 211 12.33 -18.12 31.14
CA ARG A 211 13.15 -18.17 32.36
C ARG A 211 14.23 -17.10 32.43
N GLN A 212 14.73 -16.65 31.28
CA GLN A 212 15.75 -15.60 31.19
C GLN A 212 15.16 -14.19 31.21
N SER A 213 13.84 -14.07 31.08
CA SER A 213 13.13 -12.79 31.09
C SER A 213 13.02 -12.20 32.49
N ARG A 214 12.90 -10.86 32.54
CA ARG A 214 12.93 -10.07 33.78
C ARG A 214 11.84 -9.02 33.80
N PHE A 215 11.19 -8.88 34.95
CA PHE A 215 10.13 -7.93 35.23
C PHE A 215 10.53 -6.92 36.31
N THR A 216 9.74 -5.87 36.47
CA THR A 216 9.94 -4.89 37.54
C THR A 216 9.77 -5.53 38.92
N ALA A 217 10.60 -5.14 39.89
CA ALA A 217 10.42 -5.54 41.27
C ALA A 217 9.18 -4.86 41.88
N SER A 218 8.45 -5.57 42.73
CA SER A 218 7.30 -5.04 43.48
C SER A 218 7.25 -5.64 44.87
N VAL A 219 7.15 -4.78 45.89
CA VAL A 219 7.09 -5.18 47.30
C VAL A 219 5.69 -5.68 47.66
N ASP A 220 4.66 -5.12 47.02
CA ASP A 220 3.24 -5.43 47.23
C ASP A 220 2.81 -6.71 46.51
N ALA A 221 3.65 -7.24 45.61
CA ALA A 221 3.34 -8.46 44.87
C ALA A 221 3.37 -9.73 45.76
N PRO A 222 2.60 -10.78 45.39
CA PRO A 222 2.73 -12.11 45.98
C PRO A 222 4.17 -12.65 45.90
N ALA A 223 4.51 -13.60 46.77
CA ALA A 223 5.85 -14.22 46.78
C ALA A 223 6.22 -14.87 45.44
N LEU A 224 5.23 -15.50 44.79
CA LEU A 224 5.27 -15.99 43.42
C LEU A 224 3.99 -15.51 42.74
N GLN A 225 4.12 -14.58 41.80
CA GLN A 225 2.98 -14.12 41.00
C GLN A 225 2.95 -14.86 39.68
N THR A 226 1.76 -15.32 39.29
CA THR A 226 1.53 -15.96 38.00
C THR A 226 1.29 -14.92 36.93
N GLY A 227 1.85 -15.15 35.74
CA GLY A 227 1.60 -14.38 34.53
C GLY A 227 1.82 -15.25 33.29
N GLU A 228 1.68 -14.67 32.10
CA GLU A 228 1.88 -15.39 30.85
C GLU A 228 2.76 -14.59 29.89
N ILE A 229 3.53 -15.30 29.07
CA ILE A 229 4.26 -14.73 27.93
C ILE A 229 3.87 -15.53 26.70
N VAL A 230 3.47 -14.83 25.64
CA VAL A 230 3.14 -15.42 24.35
C VAL A 230 4.32 -15.18 23.40
N TYR A 231 4.87 -16.27 22.89
CA TYR A 231 5.91 -16.24 21.86
C TYR A 231 5.31 -16.62 20.50
N ARG A 232 5.60 -15.85 19.45
CA ARG A 232 5.23 -16.16 18.07
C ARG A 232 6.49 -16.55 17.29
N PHE A 233 6.53 -17.80 16.85
CA PHE A 233 7.59 -18.33 16.00
C PHE A 233 7.13 -18.30 14.54
N ILE A 234 7.92 -17.68 13.68
CA ILE A 234 7.65 -17.63 12.24
C ILE A 234 8.42 -18.78 11.57
N PRO A 235 7.79 -19.61 10.72
CA PRO A 235 8.51 -20.67 10.02
C PRO A 235 9.57 -20.04 9.09
N GLN A 236 10.71 -20.71 8.96
CA GLN A 236 11.82 -20.31 8.07
C GLN A 236 11.87 -21.19 6.83
#